data_AF-A0A091C8Z5-F1
#
_entry.id   AF-A0A091C8Z5-F1
#
_cell.length_a   1.000
_cell.length_b   1.000
_cell.length_c   1.000
_cell.angle_alpha   90.00
_cell.angle_beta   90.00
_cell.angle_gamma   90.00
#
_symmetry.space_group_name_H-M   'P 1'
#
loop_
_entity.id
_entity.type
_entity.pdbx_description
1 polymer ?
#
loop_
_entity_poly.entity_id
_entity_poly.type
_entity_poly.pdbx_seq_one_letter_code
_entity_poly.pdbx_strand_id
1 'polypeptide(L)'
;MPKFPKKIAVLTSPSGAVIRDIITTTKRRYPIAQVVLFPTVVQGEKAADDVVRNIQRVEKEENFDAVIIGRGGGSIEDLWPFNEERVARAIVACNIPVISSVGHETDTTIADLVADVRAATPTAAAELAVPVLTEEIMRIEEKQARLQQAYTRQIQRKQERFERIQNSYIFRQPERLYEAQSIKLDQLNQRINQILQRIVYEKQKAYTQIASRLYQSAPTTKVKEKNKKWTIYKNN
;
A
#
# COMPACT_ATOMS: atom_id res chain seq x y z
N MET A 1 7.57 23.88 13.84
CA MET A 1 7.65 23.22 15.17
C MET A 1 7.80 21.72 15.05
N PRO A 2 8.53 21.05 15.97
CA PRO A 2 8.67 19.60 16.01
C PRO A 2 7.33 18.95 16.37
N LYS A 3 6.98 17.85 15.69
CA LYS A 3 5.68 17.18 15.90
C LYS A 3 5.59 16.42 17.23
N PHE A 4 6.71 15.91 17.72
CA PHE A 4 6.79 15.06 18.92
C PHE A 4 7.98 15.49 19.79
N PRO A 5 7.87 16.62 20.52
CA PRO A 5 8.96 17.10 21.35
C PRO A 5 9.18 16.16 22.55
N LYS A 6 10.44 15.86 22.85
CA LYS A 6 10.83 15.11 24.05
C LYS A 6 11.12 16.06 25.21
N LYS A 7 11.72 17.21 24.94
CA LYS A 7 12.11 18.19 25.96
C LYS A 7 11.72 19.61 25.57
N ILE A 8 11.06 20.31 26.48
CA ILE A 8 10.58 21.68 26.29
C ILE A 8 11.21 22.55 27.37
N ALA A 9 11.94 23.57 26.96
CA ALA A 9 12.44 24.61 27.85
C ALA A 9 11.35 25.66 28.07
N VAL A 10 11.13 26.06 29.32
CA VAL A 10 10.16 27.10 29.66
C VAL A 10 10.85 28.22 30.39
N LEU A 11 10.88 29.41 29.79
CA LEU A 11 11.44 30.63 30.35
C LEU A 11 10.30 31.46 30.93
N THR A 12 10.13 31.36 32.24
CA THR A 12 9.11 32.12 32.98
C THR A 12 9.48 32.25 34.44
N SER A 13 8.69 33.00 35.21
CA SER A 13 8.92 33.14 36.64
C SER A 13 8.74 31.79 37.37
N PRO A 14 9.60 31.46 38.36
CA PRO A 14 9.46 30.22 39.12
C PRO A 14 8.23 30.22 40.04
N SER A 15 7.79 31.42 40.45
CA SER A 15 6.58 31.65 41.22
C SER A 15 5.48 32.17 40.28
N GLY A 16 4.58 31.30 39.83
CA GLY A 16 3.49 31.73 38.97
C GLY A 16 2.51 30.63 38.56
N ALA A 17 1.28 31.03 38.23
CA ALA A 17 0.28 30.17 37.61
C ALA A 17 0.76 29.66 36.23
N VAL A 18 1.52 30.48 35.50
CA VAL A 18 2.04 30.22 34.14
C VAL A 18 2.74 28.87 34.01
N ILE A 19 3.78 28.62 34.81
CA ILE A 19 4.52 27.35 34.74
C ILE A 19 3.63 26.17 35.13
N ARG A 20 2.70 26.37 36.07
CA ARG A 20 1.77 25.33 36.50
C ARG A 20 0.76 25.00 35.40
N ASP A 21 0.28 25.99 34.68
CA ASP A 21 -0.64 25.82 33.55
C ASP A 21 0.07 25.09 32.40
N ILE A 22 1.30 25.48 32.08
CA ILE A 22 2.11 24.80 31.05
C ILE A 22 2.35 23.34 31.43
N ILE A 23 2.78 23.06 32.66
CA ILE A 23 3.03 21.69 33.14
C ILE A 23 1.73 20.87 33.12
N THR A 24 0.62 21.42 33.62
CA THR A 24 -0.66 20.71 33.72
C THR A 24 -1.21 20.40 32.33
N THR A 25 -1.15 21.36 31.42
CA THR A 25 -1.62 21.22 30.04
C THR A 25 -0.77 20.21 29.27
N THR A 26 0.56 20.31 29.40
CA THR A 26 1.50 19.37 28.78
C THR A 26 1.29 17.96 29.32
N LYS A 27 1.19 17.77 30.63
CA LYS A 27 0.94 16.44 31.24
C LYS A 27 -0.39 15.84 30.80
N ARG A 28 -1.44 16.66 30.65
CA ARG A 28 -2.76 16.20 30.19
C ARG A 28 -2.73 15.75 28.73
N ARG A 29 -2.06 16.50 27.84
CA ARG A 29 -2.06 16.23 26.39
C ARG A 29 -0.96 15.25 25.96
N TYR A 30 0.23 15.37 26.53
CA TYR A 30 1.43 14.65 26.11
C TYR A 30 2.38 14.38 27.31
N PRO A 31 2.02 13.46 28.21
CA PRO A 31 2.75 13.21 29.47
C PRO A 31 4.19 12.70 29.30
N ILE A 32 4.58 12.31 28.08
CA ILE A 32 5.92 11.81 27.76
C ILE A 32 6.93 12.93 27.47
N ALA A 33 6.48 14.16 27.23
CA ALA A 33 7.38 15.30 27.12
C ALA A 33 7.85 15.76 28.51
N GLN A 34 9.15 16.00 28.62
CA GLN A 34 9.76 16.59 29.79
C GLN A 34 9.74 18.12 29.67
N VAL A 35 9.15 18.78 30.66
CA VAL A 35 9.15 20.24 30.78
C VAL A 35 10.26 20.64 31.76
N VAL A 36 11.16 21.52 31.32
CA VAL A 36 12.27 22.04 32.12
C VAL A 36 12.10 23.54 32.29
N LEU A 37 11.94 23.98 33.53
CA LEU A 37 11.85 25.39 33.88
C LEU A 37 13.25 26.02 33.91
N PHE A 38 13.42 27.10 33.16
CA PHE A 38 14.53 28.04 33.30
C PHE A 38 13.98 29.28 34.01
N PRO A 39 14.23 29.42 35.33
CA PRO A 39 13.73 30.56 36.10
C PRO A 39 14.21 31.86 35.45
N THR A 40 13.25 32.67 34.99
CA THR A 40 13.50 33.89 34.24
C THR A 40 12.74 35.04 34.87
N VAL A 41 13.42 36.17 35.06
CA VAL A 41 12.79 37.44 35.42
C VAL A 41 12.07 37.96 34.17
N VAL A 42 10.75 38.08 34.27
CA VAL A 42 9.86 38.44 33.15
C VAL A 42 9.23 39.83 33.26
N GLN A 43 9.69 40.64 34.23
CA GLN A 43 9.23 42.01 34.45
C GLN A 43 10.33 42.88 35.08
N GLY A 44 10.26 44.19 34.85
CA GLY A 44 11.24 45.17 35.32
C GLY A 44 12.52 45.24 34.47
N GLU A 45 13.42 46.16 34.83
CA GLU A 45 14.59 46.54 34.02
C GLU A 45 15.57 45.40 33.72
N LYS A 46 15.63 44.38 34.59
CA LYS A 46 16.54 43.23 34.43
C LYS A 46 15.96 42.11 33.57
N ALA A 47 14.69 42.19 33.18
CA ALA A 47 14.00 41.09 32.52
C ALA A 47 14.58 40.78 31.13
N ALA A 48 14.82 41.80 30.32
CA ALA A 48 15.35 41.60 28.98
C ALA A 48 16.73 40.93 28.98
N ASP A 49 17.64 41.33 29.89
CA ASP A 49 18.95 40.68 30.04
C ASP A 49 18.84 39.22 30.50
N ASP A 50 17.90 38.93 31.40
CA ASP A 50 17.71 37.57 31.90
C ASP A 50 17.08 36.64 30.85
N VAL A 51 16.11 37.14 30.08
CA VAL A 51 15.51 36.42 28.94
C VAL A 51 16.59 36.07 27.92
N VAL A 52 17.40 37.04 27.49
CA VAL A 52 18.50 36.80 26.54
C VAL A 52 19.48 35.76 27.07
N ARG A 53 19.88 35.88 28.35
CA ARG A 53 20.80 34.93 28.99
C ARG A 53 20.25 33.51 29.00
N ASN A 54 18.96 33.35 29.34
CA ASN A 54 18.36 32.02 29.41
C ASN A 54 18.10 31.41 28.02
N ILE A 55 17.79 32.21 26.99
CA ILE A 55 17.72 31.73 25.59
C ILE A 55 19.08 31.13 25.20
N GLN A 56 20.17 31.88 25.42
CA GLN A 56 21.52 31.40 25.11
C GLN A 56 21.92 30.17 25.92
N ARG A 57 21.44 30.05 27.16
CA ARG A 57 21.70 28.88 27.99
C ARG A 57 20.99 27.64 27.46
N VAL A 58 19.72 27.77 27.08
CA VAL A 58 18.93 26.69 26.49
C VAL A 58 19.56 26.23 25.18
N GLU A 59 20.00 27.16 24.35
CA GLU A 59 20.69 26.84 23.10
C GLU A 59 22.00 26.08 23.33
N LYS A 60 22.83 26.51 24.30
CA LYS A 60 24.09 25.83 24.65
C LYS A 60 23.91 24.40 25.15
N GLU A 61 22.77 24.07 25.75
CA GLU A 61 22.50 22.72 26.24
C GLU A 61 22.12 21.75 25.09
N GLU A 62 21.78 22.25 23.90
CA GLU A 62 21.49 21.50 22.65
C GLU A 62 20.57 20.26 22.83
N ASN A 63 19.66 20.31 23.80
CA ASN A 63 18.87 19.16 24.24
C ASN A 63 17.38 19.50 24.39
N PHE A 64 16.92 20.55 23.72
CA PHE A 64 15.53 20.99 23.76
C PHE A 64 14.97 21.05 22.35
N ASP A 65 13.73 20.59 22.20
CA ASP A 65 13.04 20.57 20.91
C ASP A 65 12.23 21.86 20.68
N ALA A 66 11.85 22.55 21.77
CA ALA A 66 11.12 23.80 21.74
C ALA A 66 11.40 24.64 22.99
N VAL A 67 11.27 25.95 22.85
CA VAL A 67 11.36 26.94 23.92
C VAL A 67 10.02 27.66 24.04
N ILE A 68 9.48 27.76 25.25
CA ILE A 68 8.31 28.59 25.54
C ILE A 68 8.78 29.77 26.37
N ILE A 69 8.59 30.98 25.85
CA ILE A 69 8.81 32.23 26.60
C ILE A 69 7.44 32.71 27.05
N GLY A 70 7.20 32.69 28.35
CA GLY A 70 5.88 32.95 28.89
C GLY A 70 5.90 33.98 30.01
N ARG A 71 4.91 34.86 29.99
CA ARG A 71 4.61 35.79 31.08
C ARG A 71 3.19 35.55 31.57
N GLY A 72 2.95 35.80 32.85
CA GLY A 72 1.59 35.85 33.41
C GLY A 72 0.92 37.19 33.12
N GLY A 73 -0.27 37.40 33.68
CA GLY A 73 -0.94 38.70 33.62
C GLY A 73 -0.12 39.83 34.27
N GLY A 74 -0.52 41.07 33.99
CA GLY A 74 -0.01 42.31 34.59
C GLY A 74 -0.16 43.48 33.63
N SER A 75 0.47 44.63 33.92
CA SER A 75 0.26 45.84 33.11
C SER A 75 0.99 45.75 31.76
N ILE A 76 0.65 46.69 30.86
CA ILE A 76 1.36 46.85 29.59
C ILE A 76 2.82 47.27 29.80
N GLU A 77 3.13 48.00 30.88
CA GLU A 77 4.50 48.45 31.19
C GLU A 77 5.43 47.26 31.46
N ASP A 78 4.90 46.23 32.09
CA ASP A 78 5.63 45.00 32.36
C ASP A 78 5.91 44.17 31.09
N LEU A 79 5.26 44.47 29.94
CA LEU A 79 5.57 43.85 28.64
C LEU A 79 6.77 44.50 27.95
N TRP A 80 7.18 45.70 28.39
CA TRP A 80 8.22 46.49 27.73
C TRP A 80 9.55 45.75 27.52
N PRO A 81 10.05 44.92 28.46
CA PRO A 81 11.29 44.17 28.25
C PRO A 81 11.28 43.28 27.00
N PHE A 82 10.10 42.85 26.53
CA PHE A 82 9.94 42.02 25.34
C PHE A 82 9.87 42.82 24.03
N ASN A 83 9.86 44.15 24.11
CA ASN A 83 10.01 45.07 22.96
C ASN A 83 11.45 45.51 22.73
N GLU A 84 12.40 45.03 23.54
CA GLU A 84 13.79 45.43 23.37
C GLU A 84 14.48 44.67 22.23
N GLU A 85 15.28 45.39 21.45
CA GLU A 85 15.98 44.84 20.28
C GLU A 85 16.85 43.62 20.63
N ARG A 86 17.50 43.63 21.80
CA ARG A 86 18.34 42.51 22.26
C ARG A 86 17.54 41.21 22.42
N VAL A 87 16.31 41.29 22.93
CA VAL A 87 15.43 40.12 23.08
C VAL A 87 15.01 39.62 21.70
N ALA A 88 14.62 40.53 20.81
CA ALA A 88 14.23 40.18 19.46
C ALA A 88 15.37 39.48 18.70
N ARG A 89 16.60 40.02 18.77
CA ARG A 89 17.79 39.42 18.16
C ARG A 89 18.12 38.05 18.76
N ALA A 90 17.97 37.88 20.08
CA ALA A 90 18.21 36.59 20.72
C ALA A 90 17.20 35.52 20.28
N ILE A 91 15.92 35.88 20.13
CA ILE A 91 14.89 34.97 19.63
C ILE A 91 15.19 34.56 18.18
N VAL A 92 15.49 35.53 17.30
CA VAL A 92 15.79 35.27 15.88
C VAL A 92 17.07 34.44 15.70
N ALA A 93 18.06 34.62 16.58
CA ALA A 93 19.31 33.86 16.51
C ALA A 93 19.20 32.44 17.08
N CYS A 94 18.12 32.13 17.82
CA CYS A 94 17.94 30.83 18.46
C CYS A 94 17.65 29.73 17.43
N ASN A 95 18.45 28.68 17.43
CA ASN A 95 18.23 27.53 16.53
C ASN A 95 17.08 26.61 16.96
N ILE A 96 16.59 26.76 18.19
CA ILE A 96 15.51 25.96 18.76
C ILE A 96 14.19 26.73 18.57
N PRO A 97 13.12 26.11 18.04
CA PRO A 97 11.85 26.77 17.82
C PRO A 97 11.29 27.46 19.08
N VAL A 98 10.96 28.74 18.98
CA VAL A 98 10.48 29.58 20.08
C VAL A 98 8.98 29.84 19.95
N ILE A 99 8.24 29.53 21.02
CA ILE A 99 6.84 29.92 21.20
C ILE A 99 6.80 31.08 22.18
N SER A 100 6.24 32.22 21.74
CA SER A 100 5.97 33.35 22.64
C SER A 100 4.55 33.27 23.18
N SER A 101 4.39 33.41 24.49
CA SER A 101 3.12 33.60 25.19
C SER A 101 3.23 34.76 26.19
N VAL A 102 3.66 35.91 25.68
CA VAL A 102 3.91 37.12 26.47
C VAL A 102 2.75 38.11 26.31
N GLY A 103 2.42 38.45 25.06
CA GLY A 103 1.30 39.33 24.74
C GLY A 103 -0.06 38.65 24.86
N HIS A 104 -1.07 39.39 25.29
CA HIS A 104 -2.48 38.97 25.18
C HIS A 104 -3.04 39.35 23.80
N GLU A 105 -4.32 39.10 23.54
CA GLU A 105 -4.95 39.38 22.23
C GLU A 105 -4.76 40.84 21.77
N THR A 106 -4.77 41.80 22.69
CA THR A 106 -4.66 43.25 22.41
C THR A 106 -3.23 43.81 22.43
N ASP A 107 -2.30 43.16 23.13
CA ASP A 107 -1.00 43.73 23.48
C ASP A 107 0.14 42.86 22.93
N THR A 108 0.38 42.97 21.61
CA THR A 108 1.44 42.20 20.92
C THR A 108 2.80 42.87 21.10
N THR A 109 3.82 42.09 21.44
CA THR A 109 5.21 42.56 21.62
C THR A 109 6.09 42.24 20.41
N ILE A 110 7.26 42.88 20.30
CA ILE A 110 8.25 42.52 19.27
C ILE A 110 8.67 41.06 19.41
N ALA A 111 8.86 40.56 20.63
CA ALA A 111 9.14 39.14 20.88
C ALA A 111 8.08 38.22 20.27
N ASP A 112 6.79 38.57 20.37
CA ASP A 112 5.70 37.81 19.76
C ASP A 112 5.75 37.81 18.23
N LEU A 113 6.24 38.91 17.63
CA LEU A 113 6.35 39.05 16.17
C LEU A 113 7.56 38.31 15.59
N VAL A 114 8.63 38.17 16.37
CA VAL A 114 9.86 37.50 15.91
C VAL A 114 9.94 36.03 16.30
N ALA A 115 9.09 35.55 17.22
CA ALA A 115 9.01 34.14 17.57
C ALA A 115 8.46 33.29 16.40
N ASP A 116 8.83 32.01 16.36
CA ASP A 116 8.31 31.07 15.34
C ASP A 116 6.80 30.91 15.42
N VAL A 117 6.27 30.92 16.65
CA VAL A 117 4.84 30.79 16.92
C VAL A 117 4.44 31.72 18.07
N ARG A 118 3.36 32.47 17.86
CA ARG A 118 2.70 33.24 18.92
C ARG A 118 1.53 32.46 19.50
N ALA A 119 1.41 32.47 20.81
CA ALA A 119 0.27 31.97 21.56
C ALA A 119 -0.32 33.08 22.44
N ALA A 120 -1.63 33.24 22.43
CA ALA A 120 -2.29 34.29 23.22
C ALA A 120 -2.25 34.03 24.74
N THR A 121 -2.01 32.79 25.17
CA THR A 121 -1.94 32.40 26.58
C THR A 121 -0.87 31.33 26.81
N PRO A 122 -0.33 31.21 28.05
CA PRO A 122 0.60 30.13 28.39
C PRO A 122 0.03 28.73 28.18
N THR A 123 -1.27 28.53 28.47
CA THR A 123 -1.98 27.29 28.17
C THR A 123 -1.94 26.99 26.67
N ALA A 124 -2.29 27.98 25.83
CA ALA A 124 -2.23 27.82 24.37
C ALA A 124 -0.81 27.53 23.87
N ALA A 125 0.23 28.12 24.46
CA ALA A 125 1.61 27.78 24.12
C ALA A 125 1.93 26.31 24.42
N ALA A 126 1.52 25.80 25.57
CA ALA A 126 1.68 24.38 25.89
C ALA A 126 0.91 23.49 24.90
N GLU A 127 -0.30 23.89 24.49
CA GLU A 127 -1.08 23.14 23.49
C GLU A 127 -0.47 23.14 22.09
N LEU A 128 0.17 24.24 21.68
CA LEU A 128 0.89 24.34 20.41
C LEU A 128 2.21 23.59 20.45
N ALA A 129 2.84 23.49 21.63
CA ALA A 129 4.09 22.78 21.79
C ALA A 129 3.93 21.28 21.61
N VAL A 130 2.81 20.67 22.06
CA VAL A 130 2.67 19.21 22.11
C VAL A 130 1.43 18.67 21.39
N PRO A 131 1.53 17.49 20.75
CA PRO A 131 0.35 16.81 20.19
C PRO A 131 -0.56 16.25 21.30
N VAL A 132 -1.72 15.73 20.91
CA VAL A 132 -2.60 14.99 21.82
C VAL A 132 -2.25 13.49 21.72
N LEU A 133 -1.67 12.93 22.77
CA LEU A 133 -1.19 11.53 22.79
C LEU A 133 -2.30 10.53 22.47
N THR A 134 -3.50 10.73 23.02
CA THR A 134 -4.65 9.84 22.81
C THR A 134 -5.09 9.81 21.35
N GLU A 135 -5.09 10.95 20.66
CA GLU A 135 -5.37 11.01 19.22
C GLU A 135 -4.33 10.26 18.40
N GLU A 136 -3.05 10.38 18.76
CA GLU A 136 -1.98 9.69 18.05
C GLU A 136 -2.03 8.17 18.27
N ILE A 137 -2.36 7.72 19.49
CA ILE A 137 -2.62 6.29 19.79
C ILE A 137 -3.78 5.77 18.95
N MET A 138 -4.92 6.48 18.93
CA MET A 138 -6.08 6.08 18.12
C MET A 138 -5.75 6.00 16.63
N ARG A 139 -4.94 6.93 16.11
CA ARG A 139 -4.47 6.89 14.70
C ARG A 139 -3.60 5.65 14.42
N ILE A 140 -2.77 5.24 15.38
CA ILE A 140 -1.95 4.02 15.26
C ILE A 140 -2.85 2.78 15.26
N GLU A 141 -3.81 2.70 16.18
CA GLU A 141 -4.76 1.59 16.27
C GLU A 141 -5.61 1.45 15.00
N GLU A 142 -6.10 2.58 14.46
CA GLU A 142 -6.85 2.58 13.20
C GLU A 142 -5.98 2.07 12.03
N LYS A 143 -4.73 2.52 11.93
CA LYS A 143 -3.79 2.03 10.91
C LYS A 143 -3.52 0.54 11.07
N GLN A 144 -3.39 0.04 12.31
CA GLN A 144 -3.19 -1.37 12.60
C GLN A 144 -4.42 -2.21 12.19
N ALA A 145 -5.63 -1.76 12.51
CA ALA A 145 -6.86 -2.43 12.10
C ALA A 145 -7.01 -2.50 10.57
N ARG A 146 -6.72 -1.38 9.87
CA ARG A 146 -6.71 -1.34 8.40
C ARG A 146 -5.68 -2.30 7.82
N LEU A 147 -4.48 -2.37 8.39
CA LEU A 147 -3.42 -3.27 7.97
C LEU A 147 -3.86 -4.74 8.12
N GLN A 148 -4.42 -5.10 9.28
CA GLN A 148 -4.92 -6.45 9.53
C GLN A 148 -6.02 -6.83 8.53
N GLN A 149 -6.97 -5.94 8.27
CA GLN A 149 -8.03 -6.18 7.29
C GLN A 149 -7.46 -6.38 5.87
N ALA A 150 -6.46 -5.59 5.49
CA ALA A 150 -5.80 -5.74 4.19
C ALA A 150 -5.11 -7.11 4.05
N TYR A 151 -4.43 -7.58 5.10
CA TYR A 151 -3.80 -8.91 5.11
C TYR A 151 -4.84 -10.04 5.05
N THR A 152 -5.90 -9.97 5.83
CA THR A 152 -6.98 -10.98 5.79
C THR A 152 -7.57 -11.08 4.38
N ARG A 153 -7.86 -9.95 3.74
CA ARG A 153 -8.36 -9.93 2.35
C ARG A 153 -7.35 -10.51 1.36
N GLN A 154 -6.06 -10.25 1.54
CA GLN A 154 -5.03 -10.83 0.68
C GLN A 154 -4.96 -12.35 0.83
N ILE A 155 -4.97 -12.86 2.07
CA ILE A 155 -4.95 -14.30 2.35
C ILE A 155 -6.18 -14.97 1.74
N GLN A 156 -7.36 -14.41 1.96
CA GLN A 156 -8.61 -14.93 1.40
C GLN A 156 -8.55 -15.00 -0.14
N ARG A 157 -8.10 -13.94 -0.81
CA ARG A 157 -7.94 -13.95 -2.29
C ARG A 157 -6.96 -15.01 -2.78
N LYS A 158 -5.88 -15.27 -2.01
CA LYS A 158 -4.90 -16.31 -2.35
C LYS A 158 -5.49 -17.71 -2.15
N GLN A 159 -6.27 -17.92 -1.08
CA GLN A 159 -6.99 -19.17 -0.83
C GLN A 159 -8.02 -19.43 -1.93
N GLU A 160 -8.87 -18.46 -2.26
CA GLU A 160 -9.85 -18.56 -3.36
C GLU A 160 -9.17 -18.87 -4.69
N ARG A 161 -8.04 -18.23 -4.99
CA ARG A 161 -7.25 -18.54 -6.20
C ARG A 161 -6.69 -19.96 -6.16
N PHE A 162 -6.17 -20.40 -5.02
CA PHE A 162 -5.64 -21.75 -4.86
C PHE A 162 -6.74 -22.80 -5.05
N GLU A 163 -7.88 -22.64 -4.39
CA GLU A 163 -9.05 -23.51 -4.54
C GLU A 163 -9.55 -23.54 -5.97
N ARG A 164 -9.60 -22.39 -6.65
CA ARG A 164 -9.99 -22.33 -8.07
C ARG A 164 -9.05 -23.12 -8.98
N ILE A 165 -7.74 -23.07 -8.71
CA ILE A 165 -6.75 -23.86 -9.47
C ILE A 165 -6.90 -25.35 -9.15
N GLN A 166 -7.00 -25.72 -7.87
CA GLN A 166 -7.18 -27.10 -7.43
C GLN A 166 -8.47 -27.72 -7.99
N ASN A 167 -9.54 -26.94 -8.06
CA ASN A 167 -10.83 -27.36 -8.59
C ASN A 167 -10.95 -27.16 -10.11
N SER A 168 -9.89 -26.66 -10.76
CA SER A 168 -9.87 -26.50 -12.21
C SER A 168 -10.01 -27.87 -12.87
N TYR A 169 -10.91 -27.90 -13.83
CA TYR A 169 -11.28 -29.06 -14.61
C TYR A 169 -10.08 -29.82 -15.21
N ILE A 170 -9.02 -29.09 -15.56
CA ILE A 170 -7.76 -29.61 -16.11
C ILE A 170 -7.10 -30.64 -15.17
N PHE A 171 -7.19 -30.44 -13.85
CA PHE A 171 -6.62 -31.36 -12.86
C PHE A 171 -7.58 -32.48 -12.45
N ARG A 172 -8.90 -32.30 -12.63
CA ARG A 172 -9.90 -33.30 -12.24
C ARG A 172 -10.17 -34.35 -13.32
N GLN A 173 -10.07 -33.98 -14.60
CA GLN A 173 -10.35 -34.87 -15.73
C GLN A 173 -9.33 -34.66 -16.87
N PRO A 174 -8.05 -35.03 -16.65
CA PRO A 174 -7.01 -34.89 -17.67
C PRO A 174 -7.34 -35.66 -18.96
N GLU A 175 -8.14 -36.72 -18.87
CA GLU A 175 -8.55 -37.55 -20.01
C GLU A 175 -9.40 -36.78 -21.03
N ARG A 176 -10.21 -35.79 -20.59
CA ARG A 176 -11.02 -34.96 -21.49
C ARG A 176 -10.19 -34.00 -22.36
N LEU A 177 -8.91 -33.76 -22.03
CA LEU A 177 -7.98 -33.07 -22.94
C LEU A 177 -7.68 -33.91 -24.19
N TYR A 178 -7.70 -35.24 -24.06
CA TYR A 178 -7.34 -36.18 -25.12
C TYR A 178 -8.58 -36.80 -25.80
N GLU A 179 -9.77 -36.61 -25.25
CA GLU A 179 -11.02 -37.20 -25.76
C GLU A 179 -11.29 -36.82 -27.23
N ALA A 180 -11.10 -35.55 -27.60
CA ALA A 180 -11.23 -35.10 -28.99
C ALA A 180 -10.18 -35.73 -29.93
N GLN A 181 -8.98 -35.98 -29.42
CA GLN A 181 -7.88 -36.61 -30.16
C GLN A 181 -8.11 -38.12 -30.32
N SER A 182 -8.69 -38.77 -29.30
CA SER A 182 -9.11 -40.17 -29.34
C SER A 182 -10.23 -40.39 -30.36
N ILE A 183 -11.26 -39.54 -30.36
CA ILE A 183 -12.34 -39.59 -31.37
C ILE A 183 -11.77 -39.40 -32.79
N LYS A 184 -10.83 -38.47 -32.95
CA LYS A 184 -10.18 -38.23 -34.25
C LYS A 184 -9.34 -39.44 -34.69
N LEU A 185 -8.63 -40.08 -33.78
CA LEU A 185 -7.86 -41.30 -34.05
C LEU A 185 -8.80 -42.44 -34.49
N ASP A 186 -9.92 -42.63 -33.81
CA ASP A 186 -10.91 -43.65 -34.16
C ASP A 186 -11.53 -43.40 -35.54
N GLN A 187 -11.86 -42.15 -35.87
CA GLN A 187 -12.37 -41.78 -37.19
C GLN A 187 -11.33 -42.04 -38.29
N LEU A 188 -10.05 -41.72 -38.04
CA LEU A 188 -8.97 -41.99 -38.99
C LEU A 188 -8.78 -43.50 -39.20
N ASN A 189 -8.83 -44.30 -38.12
CA ASN A 189 -8.75 -45.75 -38.18
C ASN A 189 -9.91 -46.35 -38.98
N GLN A 190 -11.15 -45.91 -38.71
CA GLN A 190 -12.32 -46.34 -39.48
C GLN A 190 -12.17 -45.99 -40.97
N ARG A 191 -11.71 -44.78 -41.28
CA ARG A 191 -11.51 -44.33 -42.66
C ARG A 191 -10.45 -45.16 -43.39
N ILE A 192 -9.33 -45.46 -42.74
CA ILE A 192 -8.28 -46.32 -43.30
C ILE A 192 -8.84 -47.72 -43.60
N ASN A 193 -9.57 -48.32 -42.65
CA ASN A 193 -10.16 -49.64 -42.83
C ASN A 193 -11.15 -49.68 -44.00
N GLN A 194 -12.01 -48.67 -44.14
CA GLN A 194 -12.95 -48.56 -45.26
C GLN A 194 -12.24 -48.45 -46.60
N ILE A 195 -11.18 -47.62 -46.69
CA ILE A 195 -10.39 -47.46 -47.91
C ILE A 195 -9.69 -48.77 -48.27
N LEU A 196 -9.08 -49.47 -47.30
CA LEU A 196 -8.42 -50.75 -47.52
C LEU A 196 -9.41 -51.81 -48.02
N GLN A 197 -10.58 -51.94 -47.40
CA GLN A 197 -11.61 -52.87 -47.84
C GLN A 197 -12.06 -52.58 -49.28
N ARG A 198 -12.23 -51.30 -49.62
CA ARG A 198 -12.59 -50.88 -50.97
C ARG A 198 -11.51 -51.23 -51.99
N ILE A 199 -10.23 -50.95 -51.68
CA ILE A 199 -9.11 -51.28 -52.55
C ILE A 199 -9.05 -52.80 -52.79
N VAL A 200 -9.14 -53.61 -51.74
CA VAL A 200 -9.13 -55.07 -51.84
C VAL A 200 -10.29 -55.56 -52.72
N TYR A 201 -11.50 -55.03 -52.50
CA TYR A 201 -12.68 -55.38 -53.30
C TYR A 201 -12.52 -55.00 -54.77
N GLU A 202 -12.03 -53.79 -55.07
CA GLU A 202 -11.79 -53.32 -56.44
C GLU A 202 -10.73 -54.18 -57.15
N LYS A 203 -9.64 -54.54 -56.46
CA LYS A 203 -8.61 -55.45 -56.99
C LYS A 203 -9.15 -56.85 -57.24
N GLN A 204 -9.97 -57.40 -56.33
CA GLN A 204 -10.61 -58.70 -56.51
C GLN A 204 -11.58 -58.71 -57.69
N LYS A 205 -12.34 -57.62 -57.88
CA LYS A 205 -13.24 -57.44 -59.02
C LYS A 205 -12.47 -57.34 -60.34
N ALA A 206 -11.37 -56.58 -60.36
CA ALA A 206 -10.52 -56.49 -61.55
C ALA A 206 -9.89 -57.85 -61.89
N TYR A 207 -9.41 -58.59 -60.89
CA TYR A 207 -8.87 -59.94 -61.06
C TYR A 207 -9.92 -60.90 -61.65
N THR A 208 -11.13 -60.94 -61.09
CA THR A 208 -12.21 -61.81 -61.59
C THR A 208 -12.66 -61.43 -63.00
N GLN A 209 -12.68 -60.15 -63.36
CA GLN A 209 -12.96 -59.71 -64.72
C GLN A 209 -11.87 -60.15 -65.72
N ILE A 210 -10.60 -59.98 -65.36
CA ILE A 210 -9.47 -60.42 -66.19
C ILE A 210 -9.48 -61.95 -66.33
N ALA A 211 -9.67 -62.68 -65.23
CA ALA A 211 -9.78 -64.14 -65.24
C ALA A 211 -10.96 -64.61 -66.11
N SER A 212 -12.13 -63.97 -66.00
CA SER A 212 -13.30 -64.29 -66.84
C SER A 212 -13.03 -64.03 -68.33
N ARG A 213 -12.41 -62.90 -68.69
CA ARG A 213 -11.99 -62.62 -70.07
C ARG A 213 -11.01 -63.67 -70.59
N LEU A 214 -10.04 -64.06 -69.77
CA LEU A 214 -9.09 -65.13 -70.10
C LEU A 214 -9.82 -66.45 -70.37
N TYR A 215 -10.72 -66.87 -69.47
CA TYR A 215 -11.54 -68.08 -69.63
C TYR A 215 -12.43 -68.05 -70.89
N GLN A 216 -13.04 -66.92 -71.22
CA GLN A 216 -13.87 -66.77 -72.43
C GLN A 216 -13.03 -66.73 -73.71
N SER A 217 -11.82 -66.19 -73.65
CA SER A 217 -10.89 -66.16 -74.79
C SER A 217 -10.14 -67.48 -74.99
N ALA A 218 -10.18 -68.39 -74.02
CA ALA A 218 -9.51 -69.68 -74.08
C ALA A 218 -10.00 -70.53 -75.28
N PRO A 219 -9.08 -71.10 -76.10
CA PRO A 219 -9.44 -71.86 -77.29
C PRO A 219 -10.37 -73.04 -77.01
N THR A 220 -10.23 -73.64 -75.83
CA THR A 220 -11.05 -74.78 -75.36
C THR A 220 -12.52 -74.42 -75.21
N THR A 221 -12.84 -73.20 -74.77
CA THR A 221 -14.21 -72.71 -74.60
C THR A 221 -14.85 -72.39 -75.96
N LYS A 222 -14.12 -71.75 -76.88
CA LYS A 222 -14.56 -71.52 -78.26
C LYS A 222 -14.79 -72.82 -79.05
N VAL A 223 -13.94 -73.83 -78.84
CA VAL A 223 -14.11 -75.16 -79.46
C VAL A 223 -15.34 -75.87 -78.90
N LYS A 224 -15.59 -75.80 -77.58
CA LYS A 224 -16.82 -76.35 -76.97
C LYS A 224 -18.09 -75.66 -77.47
N GLU A 225 -18.11 -74.34 -77.59
CA GLU A 225 -19.27 -73.60 -78.12
C GLU A 225 -19.53 -73.92 -79.59
N LYS A 226 -18.49 -73.98 -80.44
CA LYS A 226 -18.64 -74.37 -81.84
C LYS A 226 -19.11 -75.82 -81.98
N ASN A 227 -18.59 -76.74 -81.18
CA ASN A 227 -19.07 -78.13 -81.16
C ASN A 227 -20.54 -78.22 -80.74
N LYS A 228 -20.97 -77.45 -79.72
CA LYS A 228 -22.38 -77.39 -79.31
C LYS A 228 -23.29 -76.87 -80.42
N LYS A 229 -22.87 -75.81 -81.13
CA LYS A 229 -23.60 -75.31 -82.31
C LYS A 229 -23.63 -76.35 -83.44
N TRP A 230 -22.55 -77.07 -83.68
CA TRP A 230 -22.48 -78.11 -84.71
C TRP A 230 -23.43 -79.29 -84.41
N THR A 231 -23.55 -79.70 -83.14
CA THR A 231 -24.50 -80.75 -82.73
C THR A 231 -25.97 -80.32 -82.91
N ILE A 232 -26.27 -79.03 -82.73
CA ILE A 232 -27.63 -78.50 -82.93
C ILE A 232 -27.97 -78.44 -84.43
N TYR A 233 -27.03 -78.08 -85.30
CA TYR A 233 -27.22 -78.10 -86.75
C TYR A 233 -27.34 -79.50 -87.38
N LYS A 234 -26.83 -80.55 -86.71
CA LYS A 234 -26.97 -81.94 -87.16
C LYS A 234 -28.33 -82.58 -86.82
N ASN A 235 -29.12 -81.94 -85.96
CA ASN A 235 -30.39 -82.45 -85.45
C ASN A 235 -31.61 -81.67 -86.00
N ASN A 236 -31.44 -80.84 -87.03
CA ASN A 236 -32.48 -80.26 -87.89
C ASN A 236 -32.18 -80.62 -89.35
#